data_AF-A0A3M1YXX9-F1
#
_entry.id   AF-A0A3M1YXX9-F1
#
_cell.length_a   1.000
_cell.length_b   1.000
_cell.length_c   1.000
_cell.angle_alpha   90.00
_cell.angle_beta   90.00
_cell.angle_gamma   90.00
#
_symmetry.space_group_name_H-M   'P 1'
#
loop_
_entity.id
_entity.type
_entity.pdbx_description
1 polymer ?
#
loop_
_entity_poly.entity_id
_entity_poly.type
_entity_poly.pdbx_seq_one_letter_code
_entity_poly.pdbx_strand_id
1 'polypeptide(L)'
;MKTLRKKFFIFGFGLLCGIILFSQLATGGNSNAKKQSGKLPKLIDFGAERCRACKRMAPILEELKKNYSDKFQTEFVDVWIRKNLPKARKYKIEMIPTQIFLDANGKELWRHVGFISKEDILKRWAELGYKFESKKNEK
;
A
#
# COMPACT_ATOMS: atom_id res chain seq x y z
N MET A 1 11.23 -45.17 45.95
CA MET A 1 11.15 -43.73 46.28
C MET A 1 12.50 -43.07 45.98
N LYS A 2 12.52 -42.18 44.98
CA LYS A 2 13.48 -41.06 44.76
C LYS A 2 14.98 -41.42 44.73
N THR A 3 15.53 -41.80 43.58
CA THR A 3 16.32 -40.95 42.65
C THR A 3 17.46 -40.14 43.29
N LEU A 4 18.72 -40.43 42.91
CA LEU A 4 19.62 -39.54 42.14
C LEU A 4 21.10 -39.87 42.47
N ARG A 5 21.73 -40.78 41.71
CA ARG A 5 23.19 -40.95 41.70
C ARG A 5 23.77 -40.17 40.52
N LYS A 6 24.51 -39.11 40.86
CA LYS A 6 25.36 -38.33 39.94
C LYS A 6 26.41 -39.25 39.31
N LYS A 7 26.45 -39.33 37.98
CA LYS A 7 27.56 -39.87 37.17
C LYS A 7 28.16 -38.67 36.44
N PHE A 8 29.38 -38.24 36.80
CA PHE A 8 30.67 -38.69 36.29
C PHE A 8 30.93 -38.29 34.83
N PHE A 9 32.14 -37.73 34.66
CA PHE A 9 32.97 -37.72 33.45
C PHE A 9 32.77 -36.58 32.44
N ILE A 10 33.43 -35.46 32.76
CA ILE A 10 34.13 -34.62 31.78
C ILE A 10 35.31 -35.44 31.26
N PHE A 11 35.40 -35.70 29.95
CA PHE A 11 36.63 -35.83 29.14
C PHE A 11 36.22 -36.30 27.73
N GLY A 12 36.59 -35.59 26.68
CA GLY A 12 36.33 -36.07 25.31
C GLY A 12 36.53 -35.04 24.21
N PHE A 13 37.80 -34.79 23.91
CA PHE A 13 38.30 -34.12 22.71
C PHE A 13 37.71 -34.79 21.45
N GLY A 14 37.00 -34.04 20.61
CA GLY A 14 36.29 -34.58 19.45
C GLY A 14 36.20 -33.56 18.32
N LEU A 15 37.29 -33.52 17.53
CA LEU A 15 37.42 -32.84 16.25
C LEU A 15 36.29 -33.27 15.30
N LEU A 16 35.32 -32.40 15.00
CA LEU A 16 34.47 -32.54 13.83
C LEU A 16 34.36 -31.21 13.09
N CYS A 17 35.00 -31.18 11.93
CA CYS A 17 34.86 -30.18 10.88
C CYS A 17 33.38 -30.14 10.44
N GLY A 18 32.68 -29.07 10.79
CA GLY A 18 31.29 -28.83 10.41
C GLY A 18 31.18 -27.54 9.59
N ILE A 19 31.60 -27.61 8.33
CA ILE A 19 31.27 -26.62 7.31
C ILE A 19 29.74 -26.70 7.10
N ILE A 20 28.98 -25.81 7.74
CA ILE A 20 27.61 -25.53 7.32
C ILE A 20 27.69 -24.25 6.50
N LEU A 21 27.83 -24.43 5.18
CA LEU A 21 27.38 -23.47 4.19
C LEU A 21 25.92 -23.13 4.50
N PHE A 22 25.67 -21.97 5.10
CA PHE A 22 24.34 -21.36 5.06
C PHE A 22 24.14 -20.76 3.66
N SER A 23 23.91 -21.65 2.69
CA SER A 23 23.29 -21.30 1.41
C SER A 23 21.79 -21.18 1.65
N GLN A 24 21.33 -20.00 2.06
CA GLN A 24 19.94 -19.58 1.89
C GLN A 24 19.98 -18.40 0.90
N LEU A 25 19.83 -18.64 -0.40
CA LEU A 25 18.51 -18.69 -1.05
C LEU A 25 17.49 -17.76 -0.37
N ALA A 26 17.64 -16.46 -0.62
CA ALA A 26 16.49 -15.56 -0.60
C ALA A 26 15.66 -15.88 -1.86
N THR A 27 14.81 -16.90 -1.73
CA THR A 27 13.78 -17.25 -2.69
C THR A 27 12.80 -16.11 -2.89
N GLY A 28 12.66 -15.70 -4.14
CA GLY A 28 11.37 -15.46 -4.79
C GLY A 28 10.43 -14.48 -4.09
N GLY A 29 10.55 -13.20 -4.45
CA GLY A 29 9.45 -12.25 -4.30
C GLY A 29 8.23 -12.79 -5.04
N ASN A 30 7.28 -13.30 -4.27
CA ASN A 30 6.04 -13.89 -4.74
C ASN A 30 5.18 -12.78 -5.38
N SER A 31 5.41 -12.52 -6.67
CA SER A 31 4.59 -11.60 -7.46
C SER A 31 3.26 -12.29 -7.71
N ASN A 32 2.38 -12.25 -6.71
CA ASN A 32 0.96 -12.47 -6.88
C ASN A 32 0.43 -11.33 -7.75
N ALA A 33 0.69 -11.41 -9.06
CA ALA A 33 0.19 -10.51 -10.06
C ALA A 33 -1.34 -10.67 -10.05
N LYS A 34 -1.98 -9.83 -9.25
CA LYS A 34 -3.42 -9.82 -9.03
C LYS A 34 -4.10 -9.69 -10.39
N LYS A 35 -4.77 -10.77 -10.82
CA LYS A 35 -5.53 -10.83 -12.07
C LYS A 35 -6.51 -9.66 -12.10
N GLN A 36 -6.19 -8.64 -12.89
CA GLN A 36 -7.02 -7.46 -13.04
C GLN A 36 -8.27 -7.91 -13.81
N SER A 37 -9.43 -7.93 -13.14
CA SER A 37 -10.70 -7.78 -13.85
C SER A 37 -10.57 -6.50 -14.69
N GLY A 38 -11.16 -6.43 -15.89
CA GLY A 38 -10.99 -5.29 -16.83
C GLY A 38 -11.44 -3.91 -16.30
N LYS A 39 -11.66 -3.77 -14.99
CA LYS A 39 -11.92 -2.53 -14.26
C LYS A 39 -10.61 -2.00 -13.67
N LEU A 40 -10.42 -0.68 -13.74
CA LEU A 40 -9.26 -0.03 -13.16
C LEU A 40 -9.38 0.06 -11.62
N PRO A 41 -8.27 -0.01 -10.88
CA PRO A 41 -8.25 0.37 -9.46
C PRO A 41 -8.61 1.85 -9.30
N LYS A 42 -8.93 2.28 -8.07
CA LYS A 42 -9.41 3.63 -7.81
C LYS A 42 -8.70 4.28 -6.62
N LEU A 43 -8.33 5.54 -6.78
CA LEU A 43 -7.95 6.47 -5.71
C LEU A 43 -9.13 7.39 -5.43
N ILE A 44 -9.64 7.40 -4.20
CA ILE A 44 -10.67 8.35 -3.75
C ILE A 44 -10.03 9.31 -2.75
N ASP A 45 -10.11 10.61 -2.99
CA ASP A 45 -9.77 11.65 -2.01
C ASP A 45 -11.06 12.24 -1.43
N PHE A 46 -11.25 12.07 -0.12
CA PHE A 46 -12.32 12.72 0.62
C PHE A 46 -11.77 14.03 1.19
N GLY A 47 -12.31 15.15 0.72
CA GLY A 47 -11.86 16.48 1.10
C GLY A 47 -12.99 17.50 1.07
N ALA A 48 -12.63 18.78 0.98
CA ALA A 48 -13.60 19.85 0.75
C ALA A 48 -12.93 21.06 0.08
N GLU A 49 -13.64 21.74 -0.83
CA GLU A 49 -13.07 22.82 -1.65
C GLU A 49 -12.53 24.02 -0.85
N ARG A 50 -13.16 24.34 0.30
CA ARG A 50 -12.71 25.45 1.16
C ARG A 50 -11.76 25.02 2.28
N CYS A 51 -11.39 23.75 2.37
CA CYS A 51 -10.40 23.29 3.34
C CYS A 51 -8.98 23.61 2.85
N ARG A 52 -8.18 24.30 3.68
CA ARG A 52 -6.82 24.75 3.32
C ARG A 52 -5.90 23.61 2.92
N ALA A 53 -5.89 22.51 3.68
CA ALA A 53 -5.06 21.35 3.36
C ALA A 53 -5.52 20.64 2.08
N CYS A 54 -6.84 20.57 1.83
CA CYS A 54 -7.42 19.95 0.63
C CYS A 54 -7.06 20.72 -0.65
N LYS A 55 -6.95 22.05 -0.60
CA LYS A 55 -6.53 22.86 -1.75
C LYS A 55 -5.17 22.46 -2.31
N ARG A 56 -4.26 21.93 -1.47
CA ARG A 56 -2.96 21.41 -1.92
C ARG A 56 -3.07 20.06 -2.65
N MET A 57 -4.12 19.29 -2.38
CA MET A 57 -4.38 18.03 -3.09
C MET A 57 -4.96 18.27 -4.50
N ALA A 58 -5.75 19.33 -4.70
CA ALA A 58 -6.42 19.61 -5.98
C ALA A 58 -5.49 19.53 -7.22
N PRO A 59 -4.35 20.24 -7.29
CA PRO A 59 -3.47 20.14 -8.46
C PRO A 59 -2.87 18.73 -8.64
N ILE A 60 -2.63 18.01 -7.54
CA ILE A 60 -2.13 16.63 -7.59
C ILE A 60 -3.18 15.70 -8.19
N LEU A 61 -4.44 15.80 -7.73
CA LEU A 61 -5.54 14.96 -8.23
C LEU A 61 -5.83 15.22 -9.71
N GLU A 62 -5.78 16.49 -10.16
CA GLU A 62 -5.94 16.84 -11.57
C GLU A 62 -4.80 16.29 -12.43
N GLU A 63 -3.55 16.38 -11.96
CA GLU A 63 -2.41 15.79 -12.67
C GLU A 63 -2.54 14.27 -12.77
N LEU A 64 -2.94 13.60 -11.69
CA LEU A 64 -3.16 12.15 -11.67
C LEU A 64 -4.27 11.75 -12.64
N LYS A 65 -5.39 12.46 -12.64
CA LYS A 65 -6.51 12.23 -13.55
C LYS A 65 -6.11 12.42 -15.02
N LYS A 66 -5.29 13.43 -15.32
CA LYS A 66 -4.80 13.69 -16.69
C LYS A 66 -3.82 12.62 -17.16
N ASN A 67 -2.82 12.30 -16.34
CA ASN A 67 -1.66 11.51 -16.78
C ASN A 67 -1.80 9.99 -16.53
N TYR A 68 -2.73 9.57 -15.67
CA TYR A 68 -2.88 8.17 -15.24
C TYR A 68 -4.32 7.63 -15.36
N SER A 69 -5.20 8.29 -16.11
CA SER A 69 -6.60 7.86 -16.30
C SER A 69 -6.75 6.48 -16.95
N ASP A 70 -5.77 6.04 -17.74
CA ASP A 70 -5.71 4.69 -18.32
C ASP A 70 -5.19 3.63 -17.33
N LYS A 71 -4.68 4.06 -16.16
CA LYS A 71 -4.05 3.21 -15.16
C LYS A 71 -4.90 3.02 -13.92
N PHE A 72 -5.49 4.10 -13.41
CA PHE A 72 -6.40 4.08 -12.27
C PHE A 72 -7.38 5.25 -12.33
N GLN A 73 -8.54 5.09 -11.69
CA GLN A 73 -9.52 6.15 -11.57
C GLN A 73 -9.16 7.06 -10.40
N THR A 74 -9.15 8.37 -10.61
CA THR A 74 -9.03 9.35 -9.54
C THR A 74 -10.39 9.99 -9.31
N GLU A 75 -10.87 10.00 -8.06
CA GLU A 75 -12.16 10.55 -7.66
C GLU A 75 -11.99 11.49 -6.46
N PHE A 76 -12.47 12.72 -6.57
CA PHE A 76 -12.58 13.64 -5.43
C PHE A 76 -14.02 13.64 -4.90
N VAL A 77 -14.18 13.57 -3.58
CA VAL A 77 -15.48 13.60 -2.91
C VAL A 77 -15.47 14.74 -1.89
N ASP A 78 -16.21 15.81 -2.20
CA ASP A 78 -16.42 16.91 -1.25
C ASP A 78 -17.39 16.48 -0.15
N VAL A 79 -16.92 16.40 1.09
CA VAL A 79 -17.69 15.93 2.25
C VAL A 79 -18.66 16.99 2.80
N TRP A 80 -18.57 18.25 2.40
CA TRP A 80 -19.53 19.30 2.79
C TRP A 80 -20.76 19.32 1.89
N ILE A 81 -20.74 18.66 0.73
CA ILE A 81 -21.92 18.51 -0.11
C ILE A 81 -22.82 17.39 0.46
N ARG A 82 -24.05 17.73 0.84
CA ARG A 82 -25.03 16.81 1.47
C ARG A 82 -25.21 15.48 0.72
N LYS A 83 -25.19 15.51 -0.62
CA LYS A 83 -25.33 14.31 -1.47
C LYS A 83 -24.19 13.30 -1.31
N ASN A 84 -23.02 13.74 -0.87
CA ASN A 84 -21.81 12.90 -0.73
C ASN A 84 -21.70 12.29 0.67
N LEU A 85 -22.44 12.79 1.67
CA LEU A 85 -22.40 12.30 3.05
C LEU A 85 -22.63 10.79 3.20
N PRO A 86 -23.58 10.14 2.48
CA PRO A 86 -23.74 8.69 2.55
C PRO A 86 -22.46 7.94 2.17
N LYS A 87 -21.72 8.44 1.18
CA LYS A 87 -20.45 7.84 0.74
C LYS A 87 -19.35 8.07 1.76
N ALA A 88 -19.22 9.28 2.31
CA ALA A 88 -18.26 9.56 3.38
C ALA A 88 -18.51 8.67 4.62
N ARG A 89 -19.78 8.47 4.99
CA ARG A 89 -20.15 7.54 6.08
C ARG A 89 -19.79 6.09 5.77
N LYS A 90 -20.03 5.62 4.53
CA LYS A 90 -19.65 4.26 4.10
C LYS A 90 -18.16 3.99 4.30
N TYR A 91 -17.31 4.96 4.04
CA TYR A 91 -15.85 4.85 4.19
C TYR A 91 -15.32 5.26 5.57
N LYS A 92 -16.22 5.59 6.52
CA LYS A 92 -15.91 6.03 7.89
C LYS A 92 -14.90 7.20 7.89
N ILE A 93 -15.20 8.23 7.11
CA ILE A 93 -14.35 9.42 7.03
C ILE A 93 -14.56 10.30 8.26
N GLU A 94 -13.50 10.46 9.06
CA GLU A 94 -13.49 11.27 10.29
C GLU A 94 -12.66 12.55 10.14
N MET A 95 -11.67 12.53 9.24
CA MET A 95 -10.74 13.64 8.99
C MET A 95 -10.56 13.87 7.49
N ILE A 96 -10.28 15.11 7.10
CA ILE A 96 -9.98 15.47 5.72
C ILE A 96 -8.64 16.21 5.61
N PRO A 97 -7.90 16.05 4.50
CA PRO A 97 -8.19 15.11 3.42
C PRO A 97 -7.87 13.65 3.81
N THR A 98 -8.61 12.69 3.27
CA THR A 98 -8.35 11.25 3.44
C THR A 98 -8.33 10.57 2.07
N GLN A 99 -7.24 9.89 1.72
CA GLN A 99 -7.09 9.17 0.46
C GLN A 99 -7.28 7.68 0.68
N ILE A 100 -8.12 7.05 -0.13
CA ILE A 100 -8.43 5.62 -0.06
C ILE A 100 -8.08 4.96 -1.39
N PHE A 101 -7.26 3.92 -1.32
CA PHE A 101 -6.80 3.13 -2.44
C PHE A 101 -7.65 1.87 -2.52
N LEU A 102 -8.34 1.69 -3.64
CA LEU A 102 -9.24 0.57 -3.90
C LEU A 102 -8.72 -0.26 -5.06
N ASP A 103 -8.89 -1.58 -4.96
CA ASP A 103 -8.71 -2.43 -6.13
C ASP A 103 -9.86 -2.33 -7.13
N ALA A 104 -9.72 -3.03 -8.25
CA ALA A 104 -10.71 -3.13 -9.32
C ALA A 104 -12.09 -3.65 -8.86
N ASN A 105 -12.14 -4.35 -7.72
CA ASN A 105 -13.37 -4.87 -7.13
C ASN A 105 -13.94 -3.95 -6.04
N GLY A 106 -13.30 -2.81 -5.77
CA GLY A 106 -13.70 -1.85 -4.76
C GLY A 106 -13.26 -2.22 -3.33
N LYS A 107 -12.40 -3.24 -3.16
CA LYS A 107 -11.83 -3.57 -1.85
C LYS A 107 -10.78 -2.53 -1.48
N GLU A 108 -10.88 -2.01 -0.26
CA GLU A 108 -9.88 -1.12 0.31
C GLU A 108 -8.55 -1.83 0.51
N LEU A 109 -7.49 -1.27 -0.08
CA LEU A 109 -6.13 -1.76 -0.01
C LEU A 109 -5.31 -1.00 1.03
N TRP A 110 -5.52 0.32 1.09
CA TRP A 110 -4.80 1.21 1.97
C TRP A 110 -5.52 2.55 2.09
N ARG A 111 -5.25 3.27 3.18
CA ARG A 111 -5.71 4.64 3.40
C ARG A 111 -4.62 5.54 3.98
N HIS A 112 -4.68 6.81 3.63
CA HIS A 112 -3.86 7.89 4.20
C HIS A 112 -4.76 8.98 4.75
N VAL A 113 -4.30 9.64 5.81
CA VAL A 113 -4.96 10.83 6.35
C VAL A 113 -3.98 11.99 6.33
N GLY A 114 -4.42 13.11 5.77
CA GLY A 114 -3.62 14.30 5.59
C GLY A 114 -3.12 14.46 4.15
N PHE A 115 -2.18 15.39 3.98
CA PHE A 115 -1.55 15.65 2.69
C PHE A 115 -0.64 14.47 2.31
N ILE A 116 -0.61 14.13 1.02
CA ILE A 116 0.30 13.15 0.43
C ILE A 116 0.76 13.67 -0.93
N SER A 117 2.05 13.53 -1.22
CA SER A 117 2.62 13.96 -2.50
C SER A 117 2.17 13.05 -3.64
N LYS A 118 2.30 13.52 -4.88
CA LYS A 118 2.04 12.68 -6.06
C LYS A 118 2.98 11.48 -6.09
N GLU A 119 4.24 11.71 -5.75
CA GLU A 119 5.31 10.72 -5.73
C GLU A 119 4.99 9.61 -4.72
N ASP A 120 4.51 9.98 -3.53
CA ASP A 120 4.11 9.02 -2.50
C ASP A 120 2.85 8.24 -2.89
N ILE A 121 1.89 8.87 -3.57
CA ILE A 121 0.72 8.16 -4.13
C ILE A 121 1.17 7.09 -5.13
N LEU A 122 2.05 7.45 -6.06
CA LEU A 122 2.54 6.54 -7.10
C LEU A 122 3.40 5.43 -6.51
N LYS A 123 4.28 5.77 -5.55
CA LYS A 123 5.04 4.79 -4.77
C LYS A 123 4.12 3.82 -4.05
N ARG A 124 3.04 4.32 -3.44
CA ARG A 124 2.08 3.48 -2.75
C ARG A 124 1.36 2.52 -3.69
N TRP A 125 0.99 2.97 -4.89
CA TRP A 125 0.46 2.06 -5.91
C TRP A 125 1.45 0.95 -6.27
N ALA A 126 2.73 1.28 -6.43
CA ALA A 126 3.78 0.30 -6.72
C ALA A 126 3.93 -0.74 -5.59
N GLU A 127 3.94 -0.30 -4.32
CA GLU A 127 3.96 -1.19 -3.15
C GLU A 127 2.73 -2.11 -3.06
N LEU A 128 1.58 -1.64 -3.55
CA LEU A 128 0.34 -2.40 -3.65
C LEU A 128 0.30 -3.35 -4.87
N GLY A 129 1.37 -3.41 -5.67
CA GLY A 129 1.50 -4.28 -6.84
C GLY A 129 0.99 -3.67 -8.15
N TYR A 130 0.72 -2.37 -8.18
CA TYR A 130 0.27 -1.65 -9.38
C TYR A 130 1.42 -0.80 -9.94
N LYS A 131 1.95 -1.19 -11.09
CA LYS A 131 3.05 -0.46 -11.75
C LYS A 131 2.50 0.42 -12.86
N PHE A 132 2.73 1.72 -12.74
CA PHE A 132 2.27 2.71 -13.70
C PHE A 132 3.47 3.46 -14.28
N GLU A 133 3.82 3.15 -15.53
CA GLU A 133 4.77 3.96 -16.28
C GLU A 133 4.09 5.28 -16.67
N SER A 134 4.70 6.43 -16.33
CA SER A 134 4.25 7.72 -16.83
C SER A 134 4.41 7.76 -18.34
N LYS A 135 3.44 8.32 -19.07
CA LYS A 135 3.66 8.67 -20.48
C LYS A 135 4.79 9.70 -20.55
N LYS A 136 6.01 9.27 -20.91
CA LYS A 136 7.05 10.21 -21.31
C LYS A 136 6.50 10.96 -22.51
N ASN A 137 6.36 12.27 -22.39
CA ASN A 137 6.03 13.13 -23.52
C ASN A 137 7.17 12.99 -24.52
N GLU A 138 6.93 12.21 -25.57
CA GLU A 138 7.71 12.28 -26.79
C GLU A 138 7.57 13.71 -27.32
N LYS A 139 8.74 14.29 -27.60
CA LYS A 139 8.96 15.73 -27.78
C LYS A 139 8.37 16.22 -29.10
#